data_AF-A0A7C7DBY8-F1
#
_entry.id   AF-A0A7C7DBY8-F1
#
_cell.length_a   1.000
_cell.length_b   1.000
_cell.length_c   1.000
_cell.angle_alpha   90.00
_cell.angle_beta   90.00
_cell.angle_gamma   90.00
#
_symmetry.space_group_name_H-M   'P 1'
#
loop_
_entity.id
_entity.type
_entity.pdbx_description
1 polymer ?
#
loop_
_entity_poly.entity_id
_entity_poly.type
_entity_poly.pdbx_seq_one_letter_code
_entity_poly.pdbx_strand_id
1 'polypeptide(L)' 'MRVKIIQSFRQEGLEKKMNAFLQENEGKIEIIEIQWKAFLEHYVMILYKEKK' A
#
# COMPACT_ATOMS: atom_id res chain seq x y z
N MET A 1 13.82 -6.26 2.20
CA MET A 1 12.34 -6.26 2.14
C MET A 1 11.82 -5.09 2.93
N ARG A 2 10.79 -4.40 2.44
CA ARG A 2 10.21 -3.21 3.07
C ARG A 2 8.69 -3.37 3.17
N VAL A 3 8.10 -2.77 4.20
CA VAL A 3 6.66 -2.81 4.46
C VAL A 3 6.13 -1.37 4.45
N LYS A 4 5.05 -1.13 3.71
CA LYS A 4 4.28 0.12 3.75
C LYS A 4 2.90 -0.18 4.32
N ILE A 5 2.50 0.54 5.36
CA ILE A 5 1.14 0.50 5.89
C ILE A 5 0.44 1.79 5.47
N ILE A 6 -0.76 1.68 4.93
CA ILE A 6 -1.62 2.78 4.51
C ILE A 6 -2.94 2.62 5.25
N GLN A 7 -3.40 3.67 5.92
CA GLN A 7 -4.64 3.66 6.70
C GLN A 7 -5.55 4.83 6.33
N SER A 8 -6.85 4.59 6.45
CA SER A 8 -7.90 5.59 6.20
C SER A 8 -9.20 5.20 6.89
N PHE A 9 -9.91 6.21 7.40
CA PHE A 9 -11.26 6.05 7.95
C PHE A 9 -12.29 5.68 6.87
N ARG A 10 -12.09 6.13 5.63
CA ARG A 10 -12.96 5.81 4.49
C ARG A 10 -12.21 4.98 3.46
N GLN A 11 -12.88 4.00 2.89
CA GLN A 11 -12.33 3.15 1.83
C GLN A 11 -11.80 3.95 0.64
N GLU A 12 -12.54 4.96 0.15
CA GLU A 12 -12.09 5.83 -0.95
C GLU A 12 -10.74 6.51 -0.65
N GLY A 13 -10.56 6.97 0.60
CA GLY A 13 -9.29 7.58 1.03
C GLY A 13 -8.15 6.56 1.12
N LEU A 14 -8.46 5.29 1.40
CA LEU A 14 -7.49 4.21 1.43
C LEU A 14 -6.98 3.91 0.01
N GLU A 15 -7.90 3.74 -0.93
CA GLU A 15 -7.60 3.46 -2.33
C GLU A 15 -6.79 4.59 -2.96
N LYS A 16 -7.18 5.86 -2.71
CA LYS A 16 -6.44 7.02 -3.22
C LYS A 16 -4.99 7.05 -2.73
N LYS A 17 -4.77 6.82 -1.43
CA LYS A 17 -3.41 6.78 -0.85
C LYS A 17 -2.60 5.58 -1.34
N MET A 18 -3.24 4.43 -1.51
CA MET A 18 -2.59 3.24 -2.09
C MET A 18 -2.14 3.51 -3.52
N ASN A 19 -3.03 4.01 -4.37
CA ASN A 19 -2.72 4.31 -5.76
C ASN A 19 -1.61 5.36 -5.89
N ALA A 20 -1.62 6.40 -5.06
CA ALA A 20 -0.54 7.38 -5.02
C ALA A 20 0.81 6.73 -4.69
N PHE A 21 0.87 5.86 -3.67
CA PHE A 21 2.09 5.13 -3.33
C PHE A 21 2.57 4.24 -4.48
N LEU A 22 1.66 3.52 -5.15
CA LEU A 22 2.00 2.66 -6.27
C LEU A 22 2.54 3.47 -7.46
N GLN A 23 1.91 4.59 -7.79
CA GLN A 23 2.32 5.47 -8.88
C GLN A 23 3.68 6.13 -8.61
N GLU A 24 3.95 6.61 -7.39
CA GLU A 24 5.24 7.20 -7.00
C GLU A 24 6.41 6.20 -7.12
N ASN A 25 6.11 4.91 -6.98
CA ASN A 25 7.08 3.82 -6.96
C ASN A 25 7.01 2.92 -8.20
N GLU A 26 6.24 3.33 -9.21
CA GLU A 26 6.12 2.60 -10.47
C GLU A 26 7.51 2.39 -11.10
N GLY A 27 7.80 1.15 -11.49
CA GLY A 27 9.11 0.76 -12.04
C GLY A 27 10.27 0.69 -11.03
N LYS A 28 10.12 1.26 -9.82
CA LYS A 28 11.17 1.28 -8.79
C LYS A 28 11.08 0.14 -7.80
N ILE A 29 9.87 -0.40 -7.60
CA ILE A 29 9.62 -1.48 -6.63
C ILE A 29 8.95 -2.68 -7.30
N GLU A 30 9.17 -3.84 -6.70
CA GLU A 30 8.44 -5.08 -6.97
C GLU A 30 7.59 -5.38 -5.74
N ILE A 31 6.27 -5.43 -5.95
CA ILE A 31 5.31 -5.77 -4.92
C ILE A 31 5.33 -7.28 -4.75
N ILE A 32 5.49 -7.73 -3.51
CA ILE A 32 5.52 -9.13 -3.13
C ILE A 32 4.14 -9.56 -2.64
N GLU A 33 3.52 -8.74 -1.78
CA GLU A 33 2.23 -9.05 -1.18
C GLU A 33 1.45 -7.77 -0.83
N ILE A 34 0.13 -7.81 -0.96
CA ILE A 34 -0.77 -6.77 -0.48
C ILE A 34 -1.82 -7.43 0.42
N GLN A 35 -1.87 -7.03 1.69
CA GLN A 35 -2.85 -7.50 2.67
C GLN A 35 -3.84 -6.38 3.01
N TRP A 36 -5.12 -6.67 2.83
CA TRP A 36 -6.22 -5.79 3.21
C TRP A 36 -6.77 -6.21 4.56
N LYS A 37 -6.91 -5.27 5.48
CA LYS A 37 -7.57 -5.51 6.76
C LYS A 37 -8.53 -4.39 7.06
N ALA A 38 -9.78 -4.75 7.28
CA ALA A 38 -10.79 -3.86 7.80
C ALA A 38 -10.89 -4.06 9.31
N PHE A 39 -10.57 -3.03 10.09
CA PHE A 39 -10.91 -2.95 11.50
C PHE A 39 -11.64 -1.61 11.75
N LEU A 40 -11.67 -1.08 12.98
CA LEU A 40 -12.19 0.27 13.30
C LEU A 40 -11.66 1.37 12.36
N GLU A 41 -10.47 1.17 11.76
CA GLU A 41 -9.97 1.88 10.58
C GLU A 41 -9.60 0.87 9.49
N HIS A 42 -9.80 1.23 8.22
CA HIS A 42 -9.37 0.40 7.09
C HIS A 42 -7.88 0.58 6.83
N TYR A 43 -7.13 -0.51 6.68
CA TYR A 43 -5.71 -0.45 6.34
C TYR A 43 -5.29 -1.48 5.30
N VAL A 44 -4.26 -1.11 4.54
CA VAL A 44 -3.55 -1.93 3.57
C VAL A 44 -2.10 -2.01 3.96
N MET A 45 -1.57 -3.22 3.99
CA MET A 45 -0.16 -3.48 4.16
C MET A 45 0.43 -3.97 2.83
N ILE A 46 1.48 -3.31 2.37
CA ILE A 46 2.17 -3.63 1.11
C ILE A 46 3.58 -4.08 1.47
N LEU A 47 3.90 -5.33 1.17
CA LEU A 47 5.26 -5.87 1.23
C LEU A 47 5.91 -5.72 -0.15
N TYR A 48 7.08 -5.10 -0.20
CA TYR A 48 7.78 -4.85 -1.44
C TYR A 48 9.31 -4.90 -1.28
N LYS A 49 10.00 -5.00 -2.42
CA LYS A 49 11.46 -4.82 -2.52
C LYS A 49 11.75 -3.81 -3.62
N GLU A 50 12.89 -3.15 -3.52
CA GLU A 50 13.37 -2.27 -4.58
C GLU A 50 13.85 -3.12 -5.77
N LYS A 51 13.54 -2.68 -6.98
CA LYS A 51 14.12 -3.22 -8.21
C LYS A 51 15.54 -2.68 -8.31
N LYS A 52 16.51 -3.57 -8.45
CA LYS A 52 17.91 -3.22 -8.73
C LYS A 52 18.07 -2.77 -10.17
#